data_AF-V2YJ36-F1
#
_entry.id   AF-V2YJ36-F1
#
_cell.length_a   1.000
_cell.length_b   1.000
_cell.length_c   1.000
_cell.angle_alpha   90.00
_cell.angle_beta   90.00
_cell.angle_gamma   90.00
#
_symmetry.space_group_name_H-M   'P 1'
#
loop_
_entity.id
_entity.type
_entity.pdbx_description
1 polymer ?
#
loop_
_entity_poly.entity_id
_entity_poly.type
_entity_poly.pdbx_seq_one_letter_code
_entity_poly.pdbx_strand_id
1 'polypeptide(L)'
;MDFKSTFESLKDRATDLAQAGVAQSKRLAEIAKLKTANMAEEDAIKKAYIEIGKVYYAEHGATPDGAYASLCEKITASKALIETNNERIAELKQSGDPEAAEDIVVESEPAAEEPVEPAAETAVEVAPVEEAPAEEDKAE
;
A
#
# COMPACT_ATOMS: atom_id res chain seq x y z
N MET A 1 6.58 -41.87 41.37
CA MET A 1 6.21 -40.96 40.26
C MET A 1 7.39 -40.99 39.31
N ASP A 2 7.21 -41.64 38.17
CA ASP A 2 8.32 -42.17 37.38
C ASP A 2 8.89 -41.11 36.44
N PHE A 3 10.18 -40.79 36.62
CA PHE A 3 10.91 -39.82 35.79
C PHE A 3 10.81 -40.11 34.28
N LYS A 4 10.62 -41.38 33.92
CA LYS A 4 10.43 -41.83 32.54
C LYS A 4 9.11 -41.34 31.92
N SER A 5 8.01 -41.28 32.67
CA SER A 5 6.73 -40.79 32.15
C SER A 5 6.73 -39.28 31.98
N THR A 6 7.41 -38.54 32.87
CA THR A 6 7.60 -37.09 32.72
C THR A 6 8.43 -36.75 31.48
N PHE A 7 9.47 -37.55 31.18
CA PHE A 7 10.28 -37.36 29.97
C PHE A 7 9.51 -37.67 28.68
N GLU A 8 8.71 -38.74 28.65
CA GLU A 8 7.85 -39.05 27.49
C GLU A 8 6.79 -37.96 27.28
N SER A 9 6.14 -37.48 28.35
CA SER A 9 5.18 -36.37 28.24
C SER A 9 5.81 -35.07 27.74
N LEU A 10 7.04 -34.76 28.16
CA LEU A 10 7.77 -33.59 27.68
C LEU A 10 8.16 -33.73 26.20
N LYS A 11 8.56 -34.94 25.77
CA LYS A 11 8.85 -35.23 24.37
C LYS A 11 7.61 -35.03 23.50
N ASP A 12 6.46 -35.56 23.90
CA ASP A 12 5.21 -35.45 23.13
C ASP A 12 4.76 -33.99 23.00
N ARG A 13 4.84 -33.22 24.10
CA ARG A 13 4.58 -31.77 24.06
C ARG A 13 5.56 -31.01 23.18
N ALA A 14 6.84 -31.38 23.20
CA ALA A 14 7.84 -30.77 22.32
C ALA A 14 7.57 -31.08 20.84
N THR A 15 7.14 -32.31 20.52
CA THR A 15 6.76 -32.67 19.16
C THR A 15 5.48 -31.96 18.70
N ASP A 16 4.48 -31.83 19.56
CA ASP A 16 3.25 -31.10 19.25
C ASP A 16 3.53 -29.61 19.03
N LEU A 17 4.38 -29.01 19.86
CA LEU A 17 4.79 -27.61 19.73
C LEU A 17 5.62 -27.39 18.45
N ALA A 18 6.49 -28.33 18.09
CA ALA A 18 7.22 -28.30 16.82
C ALA A 18 6.27 -28.39 15.62
N GLN A 19 5.28 -29.29 15.64
CA GLN A 19 4.30 -29.42 14.57
C GLN A 19 3.38 -28.18 14.47
N ALA A 20 2.93 -27.64 15.61
CA ALA A 20 2.16 -26.41 15.69
C ALA A 20 2.97 -25.22 15.16
N GLY A 21 4.26 -25.12 15.50
CA GLY A 21 5.17 -24.09 14.99
C GLY A 21 5.36 -24.17 13.47
N VAL A 22 5.46 -25.38 12.91
CA VAL A 22 5.54 -25.58 11.45
C VAL A 22 4.22 -25.21 10.75
N ALA A 23 3.07 -25.53 11.35
CA ALA A 23 1.78 -25.14 10.79
C ALA A 23 1.58 -23.61 10.83
N GLN A 24 1.96 -22.96 11.93
CA GLN A 24 1.91 -21.50 12.05
C GLN A 24 2.88 -20.81 11.09
N SER A 25 4.10 -21.33 10.91
CA SER A 25 5.07 -20.75 9.97
C SER A 25 4.62 -20.84 8.51
N LYS A 26 3.98 -21.95 8.10
CA LYS A 26 3.35 -22.08 6.78
C LYS A 26 2.23 -21.05 6.57
N ARG A 27 1.34 -20.89 7.56
CA ARG A 27 0.27 -19.88 7.51
C ARG A 27 0.84 -18.46 7.40
N LEU A 28 1.85 -18.13 8.19
CA LEU A 28 2.50 -16.80 8.14
C LEU A 28 3.22 -16.57 6.80
N ALA A 29 3.86 -17.60 6.23
CA ALA A 29 4.46 -17.51 4.91
C ALA A 29 3.41 -17.28 3.81
N GLU A 30 2.27 -17.96 3.88
CA GLU A 30 1.14 -17.74 2.96
C GLU A 30 0.55 -16.33 3.12
N ILE A 31 0.37 -15.86 4.36
CA ILE A 31 -0.10 -14.48 4.63
C ILE A 31 0.88 -13.46 4.06
N ALA A 32 2.19 -13.64 4.28
CA ALA A 32 3.21 -12.75 3.73
C ALA A 32 3.15 -12.74 2.20
N LYS A 33 3.08 -13.91 1.58
CA LYS A 33 2.93 -14.04 0.11
C LYS A 33 1.68 -13.32 -0.40
N LEU A 34 0.53 -13.53 0.24
CA LEU A 34 -0.72 -12.89 -0.13
C LEU A 34 -0.67 -11.37 0.06
N LYS A 35 -0.04 -10.87 1.13
CA LYS A 35 0.15 -9.44 1.34
C LYS A 35 1.03 -8.82 0.26
N THR A 36 2.13 -9.46 -0.13
CA THR A 36 2.96 -8.98 -1.24
C THR A 36 2.20 -8.99 -2.56
N ALA A 37 1.38 -10.01 -2.82
CA ALA A 37 0.52 -10.03 -4.00
C ALA A 37 -0.50 -8.88 -3.97
N ASN A 38 -1.16 -8.64 -2.84
CA ASN A 38 -2.11 -7.52 -2.70
C ASN A 38 -1.44 -6.17 -2.95
N MET A 39 -0.24 -5.93 -2.45
CA MET A 39 0.50 -4.69 -2.72
C MET A 39 0.76 -4.49 -4.22
N ALA A 40 1.13 -5.57 -4.93
CA ALA A 40 1.32 -5.50 -6.38
C ALA A 40 0.02 -5.19 -7.14
N GLU A 41 -1.11 -5.75 -6.68
CA GLU A 41 -2.43 -5.44 -7.25
C GLU A 41 -2.88 -4.00 -6.93
N GLU A 42 -2.58 -3.48 -5.74
CA GLU A 42 -2.84 -2.08 -5.38
C GLU A 42 -2.07 -1.13 -6.30
N ASP A 43 -0.81 -1.40 -6.59
CA ASP A 43 -0.02 -0.63 -7.56
C ASP A 43 -0.58 -0.72 -8.98
N ALA A 44 -1.07 -1.90 -9.38
CA ALA A 44 -1.71 -2.08 -10.68
C ALA A 44 -3.01 -1.27 -10.79
N ILE A 45 -3.83 -1.24 -9.72
CA ILE A 45 -5.05 -0.43 -9.64
C ILE A 45 -4.72 1.06 -9.76
N LYS A 46 -3.70 1.54 -9.03
CA LYS A 46 -3.28 2.95 -9.11
C LYS A 46 -2.88 3.35 -10.53
N LYS A 47 -2.09 2.50 -11.21
CA LYS A 47 -1.72 2.72 -12.61
C LYS A 47 -2.93 2.75 -13.52
N ALA A 48 -3.87 1.82 -13.35
CA ALA A 48 -5.12 1.79 -14.11
C ALA A 48 -5.95 3.06 -13.90
N TYR A 49 -6.05 3.60 -12.68
CA TYR A 49 -6.74 4.86 -12.43
C TYR A 49 -6.09 6.05 -13.16
N ILE A 50 -4.75 6.13 -13.14
CA ILE A 50 -4.01 7.16 -13.88
C ILE A 50 -4.28 7.03 -15.39
N GLU A 51 -4.23 5.81 -15.93
CA GLU A 51 -4.50 5.54 -17.34
C GLU A 51 -5.93 5.90 -17.73
N ILE A 52 -6.93 5.56 -16.90
CA ILE A 52 -8.33 5.97 -17.11
C ILE A 52 -8.44 7.49 -17.19
N GLY A 53 -7.80 8.22 -16.27
CA GLY A 53 -7.80 9.69 -16.29
C GLY A 53 -7.15 10.26 -17.56
N LYS A 54 -6.06 9.65 -18.03
CA LYS A 54 -5.37 10.05 -19.27
C LYS A 54 -6.24 9.79 -20.51
N VAL A 55 -6.83 8.61 -20.63
CA VAL A 55 -7.72 8.24 -21.74
C VAL A 55 -8.97 9.14 -21.72
N TYR A 56 -9.55 9.35 -20.55
CA TYR A 56 -10.70 10.25 -20.39
C TYR A 56 -10.38 11.67 -20.84
N TYR A 57 -9.25 12.25 -20.41
CA TYR A 57 -8.85 13.59 -20.86
C TYR A 57 -8.58 13.64 -22.38
N ALA A 58 -8.01 12.57 -22.96
CA ALA A 58 -7.75 12.51 -24.39
C ALA A 58 -9.04 12.50 -25.22
N GLU A 59 -10.08 11.79 -24.77
CA GLU A 59 -11.34 11.64 -25.50
C GLU A 59 -12.36 12.74 -25.18
N HIS A 60 -12.42 13.18 -23.92
CA HIS A 60 -13.48 14.04 -23.37
C HIS A 60 -12.95 15.39 -22.86
N GLY A 61 -11.64 15.64 -22.88
CA GLY A 61 -11.05 16.87 -22.36
C GLY A 61 -11.52 18.16 -23.05
N ALA A 62 -12.07 18.06 -24.28
CA ALA A 62 -12.62 19.18 -25.03
C ALA A 62 -14.11 19.46 -24.73
N THR A 63 -14.84 18.47 -24.21
CA THR A 63 -16.26 18.61 -23.79
C THR A 63 -16.50 17.85 -22.48
N PRO A 64 -15.85 18.25 -21.38
CA PRO A 64 -16.02 17.58 -20.12
C PRO A 64 -17.34 18.02 -19.47
N ASP A 65 -18.16 17.07 -19.02
CA ASP A 65 -19.44 17.34 -18.34
C ASP A 65 -19.32 17.18 -16.82
N GLY A 66 -20.23 17.83 -16.08
CA GLY A 66 -20.40 17.69 -14.64
C GLY A 66 -19.13 17.90 -13.83
N ALA A 67 -18.85 16.98 -12.90
CA ALA A 67 -17.72 17.08 -11.97
C ALA A 67 -16.34 17.02 -12.65
N TYR A 68 -16.26 16.47 -13.87
CA TYR A 68 -15.01 16.32 -14.60
C TYR A 68 -14.56 17.60 -15.32
N ALA A 69 -15.47 18.54 -15.57
CA ALA A 69 -15.16 19.83 -16.21
C ALA A 69 -14.08 20.59 -15.44
N SER A 70 -14.27 20.75 -14.13
CA SER A 70 -13.31 21.44 -13.27
C SER A 70 -11.93 20.78 -13.21
N LEU A 71 -11.86 19.45 -13.34
CA LEU A 71 -10.60 18.70 -13.34
C LEU A 71 -9.89 18.82 -14.69
N CYS A 72 -10.62 18.76 -15.80
CA CYS A 72 -10.06 18.95 -17.14
C CYS A 72 -9.59 20.40 -17.35
N GLU A 73 -10.31 21.39 -16.84
CA GLU A 73 -9.88 22.79 -16.84
C GLU A 73 -8.58 22.99 -16.08
N LYS A 74 -8.44 22.39 -14.89
CA LYS A 74 -7.17 22.43 -14.12
C LYS A 74 -6.01 21.82 -14.90
N ILE A 75 -6.21 20.65 -15.52
CA ILE A 75 -5.18 20.00 -16.36
C ILE A 75 -4.80 20.91 -17.54
N THR A 76 -5.77 21.54 -18.19
CA THR A 76 -5.54 22.46 -19.31
C THR A 76 -4.75 23.69 -18.85
N ALA A 77 -5.15 24.29 -17.73
CA ALA A 77 -4.46 25.44 -17.14
C ALA A 77 -3.02 25.10 -16.75
N SER A 78 -2.79 23.93 -16.14
CA SER A 78 -1.44 23.46 -15.82
C SER A 78 -0.59 23.23 -17.07
N LYS A 79 -1.16 22.69 -18.15
CA LYS A 79 -0.45 22.52 -19.43
C LYS A 79 -0.03 23.87 -20.04
N ALA A 80 -0.94 24.84 -20.05
CA ALA A 80 -0.63 26.20 -20.53
C ALA A 80 0.46 26.87 -19.67
N LEU A 81 0.40 26.69 -18.35
CA LEU A 81 1.43 27.23 -17.45
C LEU A 81 2.80 26.58 -17.68
N ILE A 82 2.85 25.28 -17.96
CA ILE A 82 4.10 24.59 -18.33
C ILE A 82 4.68 25.18 -19.62
N GLU A 83 3.84 25.45 -20.62
CA GLU A 83 4.27 26.08 -21.88
C GLU A 83 4.87 27.48 -21.62
N THR A 84 4.15 28.35 -20.88
CA THR A 84 4.66 29.68 -20.50
C THR A 84 5.97 29.58 -19.69
N ASN A 85 6.07 28.64 -18.77
CA ASN A 85 7.30 28.44 -18.00
C ASN A 85 8.45 27.98 -18.89
N ASN A 86 8.20 27.09 -19.84
CA ASN A 86 9.21 26.62 -20.80
C ASN A 86 9.69 27.75 -21.73
N GLU A 87 8.79 28.60 -22.20
CA GLU A 87 9.15 29.82 -22.97
C GLU A 87 10.06 30.72 -22.14
N ARG A 88 9.69 30.98 -20.88
CA ARG A 88 10.51 31.80 -19.98
C ARG A 88 11.88 31.17 -19.70
N ILE A 89 11.95 29.86 -19.54
CA ILE A 89 13.21 29.11 -19.43
C ILE A 89 14.04 29.31 -20.70
N ALA A 90 13.45 29.21 -21.89
CA ALA A 90 14.15 29.39 -23.16
C ALA A 90 14.70 30.82 -23.33
N GLU A 91 13.93 31.85 -22.97
CA GLU A 91 14.39 33.23 -22.95
C GLU A 91 15.58 33.42 -22.01
N LEU A 92 15.49 32.88 -20.79
CA LEU A 92 16.57 32.97 -19.80
C LEU A 92 17.84 32.28 -20.30
N LYS A 93 17.71 31.11 -20.96
CA LYS A 93 18.83 30.39 -21.60
C LYS A 93 19.45 31.14 -22.77
N GLN A 94 18.69 31.95 -23.52
CA GLN A 94 19.24 32.78 -24.60
C GLN A 94 19.90 34.07 -24.08
N SER A 95 19.47 34.56 -22.91
CA SER A 95 19.95 35.80 -22.30
C SER A 95 21.16 35.65 -21.36
N GLY A 96 21.57 34.41 -21.05
CA GLY A 96 22.62 34.10 -20.06
C GLY A 96 23.49 32.91 -20.47
N ASP A 97 24.77 33.03 -20.10
CA ASP A 97 25.90 32.10 -20.25
C ASP A 97 25.55 30.60 -20.40
N PRO A 98 26.05 29.90 -21.44
CA PRO A 98 25.67 28.52 -21.77
C PRO A 98 26.05 27.45 -20.73
N GLU A 99 26.86 27.73 -19.71
CA GLU A 99 27.32 26.71 -18.75
C GLU A 99 26.38 26.44 -17.57
N ALA A 100 25.37 27.29 -17.30
CA ALA A 100 24.49 27.10 -16.14
C ALA A 100 23.16 26.37 -16.45
N ALA A 101 22.90 26.07 -17.73
CA ALA A 101 21.57 25.66 -18.21
C ALA A 101 21.41 24.15 -18.49
N GLU A 102 22.50 23.38 -18.45
CA GLU A 102 22.52 21.98 -18.89
C GLU A 102 22.15 20.97 -17.79
N ASP A 103 22.12 21.36 -16.51
CA ASP A 103 22.13 20.39 -15.39
C ASP A 103 20.81 20.26 -14.61
N ILE A 104 19.71 20.85 -15.09
CA ILE A 104 18.38 20.66 -14.48
C ILE A 104 17.48 19.95 -15.49
N VAL A 105 17.79 18.69 -15.74
CA VAL A 105 16.83 17.74 -16.32
C VAL A 105 15.80 17.46 -15.23
N VAL A 106 14.65 18.14 -15.26
CA VAL A 106 13.48 17.67 -14.51
C VAL A 106 12.99 16.43 -15.24
N GLU A 107 13.63 15.31 -14.94
CA GLU A 107 13.13 14.00 -15.31
C GLU A 107 11.75 13.91 -14.68
N SER A 108 10.73 13.85 -15.53
CA SER A 108 9.35 13.65 -15.08
C SER A 108 9.21 12.19 -14.70
N GLU A 109 9.88 11.80 -13.61
CA GLU A 109 9.50 10.62 -12.86
C GLU A 109 8.04 10.82 -12.43
N PRO A 110 7.15 9.82 -12.62
CA PRO A 110 5.86 9.86 -11.97
C PRO A 110 6.17 9.94 -10.48
N ALA A 111 5.76 11.04 -9.85
CA ALA A 111 5.91 11.27 -8.42
C ALA A 111 5.59 9.96 -7.69
N ALA A 112 6.62 9.34 -7.11
CA ALA A 112 6.43 8.26 -6.16
C ALA A 112 5.56 8.84 -5.05
N GLU A 113 4.29 8.44 -5.02
CA GLU A 113 3.36 8.83 -3.95
C GLU A 113 4.03 8.50 -2.63
N GLU A 114 4.18 9.52 -1.78
CA GLU A 114 4.62 9.36 -0.41
C GLU A 114 3.78 8.27 0.29
N PRO A 115 4.39 7.41 1.12
CA PRO A 115 3.63 6.45 1.88
C PRO A 115 2.78 7.25 2.87
N VAL A 116 1.48 7.30 2.63
CA VAL A 116 0.53 7.77 3.64
C VAL A 116 0.65 6.79 4.80
N GLU A 117 1.32 7.21 5.87
CA GLU A 117 1.37 6.47 7.13
C GLU A 117 -0.06 6.14 7.57
N PRO A 118 -0.44 4.87 7.78
CA PRO A 118 -1.64 4.61 8.54
C PRO A 118 -1.35 5.02 9.98
N ALA A 119 -2.00 6.10 10.39
CA ALA A 119 -2.12 6.54 11.77
C ALA A 119 -2.34 5.34 12.70
N ALA A 120 -1.54 5.32 13.76
CA ALA A 120 -1.70 4.41 14.88
C ALA A 120 -3.13 4.49 15.47
N GLU A 121 -3.53 3.35 16.04
CA GLU A 121 -4.52 3.15 17.13
C GLU A 121 -5.68 2.21 16.75
N THR A 122 -5.51 0.94 17.08
CA THR A 122 -6.27 0.35 18.19
C THR A 122 -5.44 -0.78 18.78
N ALA A 123 -4.98 -0.58 20.01
CA ALA A 123 -4.48 -1.64 20.85
C ALA A 123 -5.60 -2.67 21.03
N VAL A 124 -5.42 -3.87 20.50
CA VAL A 124 -6.19 -5.03 20.96
C VAL A 124 -5.50 -5.49 22.23
N GLU A 125 -5.92 -4.89 23.34
CA GLU A 125 -5.71 -5.39 24.68
C GLU A 125 -6.25 -6.83 24.73
N VAL A 126 -5.35 -7.80 24.79
CA VAL A 126 -5.72 -9.20 25.00
C VAL A 126 -6.13 -9.32 26.47
N ALA A 127 -7.40 -9.07 26.76
CA ALA A 127 -8.01 -9.42 28.03
C ALA A 127 -7.92 -10.96 28.21
N PRO A 128 -7.53 -11.46 29.40
CA PRO A 128 -7.44 -12.88 29.64
C PRO A 128 -8.84 -13.48 29.60
N VAL A 129 -8.99 -14.59 28.87
CA VAL A 129 -10.21 -15.41 28.89
C VAL A 129 -10.42 -15.91 30.31
N GLU A 130 -11.40 -15.35 30.99
CA GLU A 130 -11.92 -15.83 32.27
C GLU A 130 -12.64 -17.15 32.00
N GLU A 131 -12.10 -18.26 32.52
CA GLU A 131 -12.81 -19.53 32.63
C GLU A 131 -14.02 -19.33 33.56
N ALA A 132 -15.23 -19.45 33.01
CA ALA A 132 -16.45 -19.63 33.81
C ALA A 132 -16.85 -21.12 33.82
N PRO A 133 -17.29 -21.65 34.97
CA PRO A 133 -17.31 -23.08 35.25
C PRO A 133 -18.49 -23.81 34.62
N ALA A 134 -18.33 -25.12 34.47
CA ALA A 134 -19.38 -26.07 34.14
C ALA A 134 -20.51 -26.02 35.18
N GLU A 135 -21.75 -25.87 34.71
CA GLU A 135 -22.95 -26.11 35.51
C GLU A 135 -23.67 -27.34 34.94
N GLU A 136 -23.76 -28.38 35.78
CA GLU A 136 -24.63 -29.54 35.61
C GLU A 136 -26.09 -29.09 35.55
N ASP A 137 -26.88 -29.64 34.62
CA ASP A 137 -28.32 -29.77 34.85
C ASP A 137 -28.81 -31.15 34.37
N LYS A 138 -29.34 -31.91 35.32
CA LYS A 138 -30.09 -33.16 35.12
C LYS A 138 -31.56 -32.81 34.95
N ALA A 139 -32.18 -33.30 33.88
CA ALA A 139 -33.51 -33.94 33.94
C ALA A 139 -33.94 -34.50 32.57
N GLU A 140 -33.95 -35.83 32.44
CA GLU A 140 -35.16 -36.60 32.09
C GLU A 140 -35.02 -38.03 32.62
#